data_AF-A0A9N7G773-F1
#
_entry.id   AF-A0A9N7G773-F1
#
_cell.length_a   1.000
_cell.length_b   1.000
_cell.length_c   1.000
_cell.angle_alpha   90.00
_cell.angle_beta   90.00
_cell.angle_gamma   90.00
#
_symmetry.space_group_name_H-M   'P 1'
#
loop_
_entity.id
_entity.type
_entity.pdbx_description
1 polymer ?
#
loop_
_entity_poly.entity_id
_entity_poly.type
_entity_poly.pdbx_seq_one_letter_code
_entity_poly.pdbx_strand_id
1 'polypeptide(L)'
;MFKQAVYNADLTECLEIGYFTNEKNEIQIESFKPTTKKVPSVLPKKITSLKNAFKNNINITISGIEHWDTSNVTNMAGMFFGATSFNQDISKWDVSKVKTMNGMFKKAKKFNQPIGSWNTSNVTDMSGTLYWAYKYKQNISKWNVSNVKKNSIYRHNVYDTNWILDYYVCTFCLVNFISPLVFNFGINNLWKMKQKGFLWKKIFYF
;
A
#
# COMPACT_ATOMS: atom_id res chain seq x y z
N MET A 1 5.81 20.92 -17.94
CA MET A 1 4.36 21.15 -18.17
C MET A 1 3.71 21.40 -16.81
N PHE A 2 2.78 22.35 -16.70
CA PHE A 2 2.05 22.65 -15.45
C PHE A 2 0.60 22.98 -15.78
N LYS A 3 -0.33 22.44 -14.98
CA LYS A 3 -1.75 22.79 -14.95
C LYS A 3 -2.18 22.81 -13.49
N GLN A 4 -2.74 23.91 -13.03
CA GLN A 4 -3.27 24.02 -11.67
C GLN A 4 -4.63 23.32 -11.56
N ALA A 5 -4.87 22.67 -10.42
CA ALA A 5 -6.17 22.09 -10.11
C ALA A 5 -7.23 23.17 -9.83
N VAL A 6 -8.44 22.96 -10.32
CA VAL A 6 -9.60 23.82 -10.07
C VAL A 6 -10.53 23.10 -9.10
N TYR A 7 -11.05 23.82 -8.11
CA TYR A 7 -11.95 23.30 -7.07
C TYR A 7 -13.22 24.13 -6.98
N ASN A 8 -14.25 23.54 -6.39
CA ASN A 8 -15.39 24.28 -5.88
C ASN A 8 -15.00 25.13 -4.64
N ALA A 9 -15.90 26.04 -4.23
CA ALA A 9 -15.61 27.03 -3.19
C ALA A 9 -15.20 26.44 -1.83
N ASP A 10 -15.76 25.29 -1.45
CA ASP A 10 -15.47 24.62 -0.17
C ASP A 10 -14.30 23.62 -0.22
N LEU A 11 -13.63 23.49 -1.38
CA LEU A 11 -12.49 22.61 -1.61
C LEU A 11 -12.79 21.11 -1.40
N THR A 12 -14.07 20.70 -1.47
CA THR A 12 -14.46 19.29 -1.36
C THR A 12 -14.58 18.59 -2.71
N GLU A 13 -14.69 19.32 -3.81
CA GLU A 13 -14.75 18.79 -5.17
C GLU A 13 -13.67 19.40 -6.05
N CYS A 14 -12.83 18.55 -6.63
CA CYS A 14 -11.95 18.94 -7.71
C CYS A 14 -12.74 18.92 -9.02
N LEU A 15 -12.83 20.07 -9.68
CA LEU A 15 -13.51 20.24 -10.96
C LEU A 15 -12.57 19.95 -12.12
N GLU A 16 -11.29 20.29 -11.97
CA GLU A 16 -10.25 19.98 -12.95
C GLU A 16 -8.98 19.47 -12.30
N ILE A 17 -8.48 18.32 -12.76
CA ILE A 17 -7.25 17.72 -12.26
C ILE A 17 -6.03 18.58 -12.66
N GLY A 18 -5.31 19.05 -11.64
CA GLY A 18 -4.00 19.67 -11.78
C GLY A 18 -2.88 18.63 -11.89
N TYR A 19 -1.81 18.97 -12.60
CA TYR A 19 -0.62 18.13 -12.77
C TYR A 19 0.59 18.97 -13.16
N PHE A 20 1.78 18.42 -12.95
CA PHE A 20 3.05 19.06 -13.29
C PHE A 20 4.11 18.03 -13.69
N THR A 21 5.15 18.46 -14.39
CA THR A 21 6.33 17.63 -14.64
C THR A 21 7.25 17.69 -13.43
N ASN A 22 7.50 16.54 -12.78
CA ASN A 22 8.35 16.48 -11.59
C ASN A 22 9.84 16.36 -11.96
N GLU A 23 10.71 16.32 -10.95
CA GLU A 23 12.16 16.21 -11.06
C GLU A 23 12.65 14.91 -11.76
N LYS A 24 11.78 13.92 -11.90
CA LYS A 24 12.06 12.65 -12.61
C LYS A 24 11.48 12.63 -14.02
N ASN A 25 11.03 13.79 -14.54
CA ASN A 25 10.31 13.93 -15.81
C ASN A 25 9.01 13.11 -15.89
N GLU A 26 8.43 12.72 -14.75
CA GLU A 26 7.09 12.13 -14.70
C GLU A 26 6.04 13.24 -14.77
N ILE A 27 4.89 12.98 -15.39
CA ILE A 27 3.73 13.87 -15.28
C ILE A 27 2.98 13.44 -14.02
N GLN A 28 3.17 14.21 -12.95
CA GLN A 28 2.63 13.94 -11.63
C GLN A 28 1.37 14.75 -11.39
N ILE A 29 0.36 14.11 -10.80
CA ILE A 29 -0.85 14.78 -10.33
C ILE A 29 -0.52 15.76 -9.20
N GLU A 30 -1.18 16.92 -9.20
CA GLU A 30 -1.15 17.80 -8.05
C GLU A 30 -1.83 17.10 -6.86
N SER A 31 -1.27 17.22 -5.65
CA SER A 31 -1.90 16.64 -4.47
C SER A 31 -3.25 17.30 -4.21
N PHE A 32 -4.29 16.47 -4.04
CA PHE A 32 -5.62 16.94 -3.70
C PHE A 32 -5.68 17.48 -2.28
N LYS A 33 -6.62 18.40 -2.04
CA LYS A 33 -6.86 18.91 -0.69
C LYS A 33 -7.32 17.76 0.22
N PRO A 34 -6.96 17.74 1.51
CA PRO A 34 -7.40 16.69 2.43
C PRO A 34 -8.92 16.49 2.50
N THR A 35 -9.68 17.55 2.21
CA THR A 35 -11.15 17.60 2.19
C THR A 35 -11.78 17.07 0.91
N THR A 36 -11.02 16.84 -0.15
CA THR A 36 -11.54 16.43 -1.46
C THR A 36 -12.21 15.06 -1.39
N LYS A 37 -13.52 15.02 -1.63
CA LYS A 37 -14.38 13.82 -1.64
C LYS A 37 -14.89 13.46 -3.03
N LYS A 38 -14.63 14.30 -4.02
CA LYS A 38 -15.00 14.08 -5.42
C LYS A 38 -13.94 14.67 -6.36
N VAL A 39 -13.63 13.91 -7.41
CA VAL A 39 -12.69 14.29 -8.47
C VAL A 39 -13.30 13.92 -9.83
N PRO A 40 -12.77 14.44 -10.95
CA PRO A 40 -13.23 14.04 -12.26
C PRO A 40 -13.01 12.53 -12.47
N SER A 41 -14.00 11.85 -13.05
CA SER A 41 -13.99 10.39 -13.25
C SER A 41 -12.98 9.92 -14.31
N VAL A 42 -12.41 10.85 -15.10
CA VAL A 42 -11.40 10.56 -16.11
C VAL A 42 -10.04 11.05 -15.62
N LEU A 43 -9.10 10.13 -15.42
CA LEU A 43 -7.71 10.46 -15.20
C LEU A 43 -7.05 10.82 -16.55
N PRO A 44 -6.44 12.01 -16.70
CA PRO A 44 -5.72 12.35 -17.93
C PRO A 44 -4.64 11.30 -18.27
N LYS A 45 -4.73 10.68 -19.45
CA LYS A 45 -3.88 9.54 -19.88
C LYS A 45 -2.36 9.78 -19.79
N LYS A 46 -1.96 11.05 -19.81
CA LYS A 46 -0.56 11.48 -19.70
C LYS A 46 -0.01 11.43 -18.28
N ILE A 47 -0.86 11.35 -17.25
CA ILE A 47 -0.42 11.24 -15.85
C ILE A 47 0.23 9.88 -15.65
N THR A 48 1.50 9.90 -15.23
CA THR A 48 2.28 8.70 -14.92
C THR A 48 2.58 8.58 -13.43
N SER A 49 2.31 9.62 -12.63
CA SER A 49 2.57 9.62 -11.19
C SER A 49 1.38 10.14 -10.39
N LEU A 50 0.87 9.29 -9.51
CA LEU A 50 -0.16 9.59 -8.50
C LEU A 50 0.45 9.82 -7.11
N LYS A 51 1.75 10.11 -7.05
CA LYS A 51 2.50 10.33 -5.81
C LYS A 51 1.78 11.36 -4.93
N ASN A 52 1.49 10.96 -3.68
CA ASN A 52 0.81 11.78 -2.67
C ASN A 52 -0.57 12.33 -3.07
N ALA A 53 -1.25 11.81 -4.10
CA ALA A 53 -2.48 12.39 -4.63
C ALA A 53 -3.52 12.68 -3.53
N PHE A 54 -3.77 11.73 -2.63
CA PHE A 54 -4.74 11.83 -1.53
C PHE A 54 -4.08 11.72 -0.16
N LYS A 55 -2.85 12.24 -0.03
CA LYS A 55 -2.14 12.27 1.25
C LYS A 55 -2.98 13.02 2.29
N ASN A 56 -3.13 12.40 3.47
CA ASN A 56 -3.92 12.89 4.61
C ASN A 56 -5.41 13.13 4.30
N ASN A 57 -5.96 12.56 3.23
CA ASN A 57 -7.38 12.72 2.92
C ASN A 57 -8.27 12.19 4.06
N ILE A 58 -9.30 12.94 4.42
CA ILE A 58 -10.13 12.65 5.61
C ILE A 58 -11.39 11.84 5.28
N ASN A 59 -11.71 11.69 3.99
CA ASN A 59 -12.94 11.05 3.55
C ASN A 59 -12.81 9.52 3.52
N ILE A 60 -13.94 8.84 3.70
CA ILE A 60 -14.02 7.37 3.59
C ILE A 60 -13.94 6.95 2.12
N THR A 61 -14.62 7.72 1.26
CA THR A 61 -14.69 7.52 -0.19
C THR A 61 -14.40 8.84 -0.91
N ILE A 62 -13.90 8.74 -2.13
CA ILE A 62 -13.56 9.83 -3.04
C ILE A 62 -14.18 9.48 -4.40
N SER A 63 -15.36 10.01 -4.70
CA SER A 63 -16.07 9.71 -5.94
C SER A 63 -15.26 10.15 -7.16
N GLY A 64 -15.27 9.32 -8.21
CA GLY A 64 -14.54 9.51 -9.46
C GLY A 64 -13.33 8.59 -9.60
N ILE A 65 -12.65 8.24 -8.50
CA ILE A 65 -11.43 7.42 -8.57
C ILE A 65 -11.71 5.95 -8.94
N GLU A 66 -12.93 5.48 -8.71
CA GLU A 66 -13.40 4.15 -9.12
C GLU A 66 -13.44 3.96 -10.64
N HIS A 67 -13.39 5.06 -11.41
CA HIS A 67 -13.42 5.07 -12.87
C HIS A 67 -12.05 5.37 -13.51
N TRP A 68 -11.02 5.64 -12.69
CA TRP A 68 -9.70 5.97 -13.22
C TRP A 68 -9.03 4.77 -13.89
N ASP A 69 -8.64 4.96 -15.15
CA ASP A 69 -7.70 4.09 -15.84
C ASP A 69 -6.27 4.37 -15.32
N THR A 70 -5.73 3.43 -14.54
CA THR A 70 -4.42 3.52 -13.91
C THR A 70 -3.31 2.79 -14.69
N SER A 71 -3.62 2.24 -15.86
CA SER A 71 -2.72 1.39 -16.66
C SER A 71 -1.44 2.08 -17.17
N ASN A 72 -1.33 3.40 -17.07
CA ASN A 72 -0.14 4.18 -17.42
C ASN A 72 0.63 4.71 -16.20
N VAL A 73 0.13 4.49 -14.99
CA VAL A 73 0.73 5.00 -13.76
C VAL A 73 1.91 4.12 -13.36
N THR A 74 3.07 4.74 -13.16
CA THR A 74 4.30 4.08 -12.72
C THR A 74 4.65 4.38 -11.26
N ASN A 75 4.04 5.39 -10.66
CA ASN A 75 4.37 5.85 -9.31
C ASN A 75 3.09 6.14 -8.50
N MET A 76 2.87 5.38 -7.42
CA MET A 76 1.76 5.55 -6.46
C MET A 76 2.28 5.80 -5.03
N ALA A 77 3.53 6.26 -4.89
CA ALA A 77 4.17 6.49 -3.60
C ALA A 77 3.35 7.43 -2.72
N GLY A 78 3.04 6.99 -1.49
CA GLY A 78 2.32 7.79 -0.50
C GLY A 78 0.91 8.26 -0.92
N MET A 79 0.30 7.68 -1.96
CA MET A 79 -0.98 8.16 -2.52
C MET A 79 -2.07 8.35 -1.47
N PHE A 80 -2.19 7.44 -0.50
CA PHE A 80 -3.13 7.51 0.64
C PHE A 80 -2.41 7.55 1.99
N PHE A 81 -1.18 8.06 2.03
CA PHE A 81 -0.44 8.19 3.28
C PHE A 81 -1.24 9.05 4.26
N GLY A 82 -1.52 8.54 5.46
CA GLY A 82 -2.26 9.26 6.49
C GLY A 82 -3.76 9.45 6.19
N ALA A 83 -4.31 8.83 5.15
CA ALA A 83 -5.74 8.87 4.86
C ALA A 83 -6.51 7.93 5.83
N THR A 84 -6.62 8.35 7.10
CA THR A 84 -6.98 7.45 8.20
C THR A 84 -8.38 6.84 8.06
N SER A 85 -9.30 7.53 7.39
CA SER A 85 -10.69 7.10 7.15
C SER A 85 -10.90 6.32 5.86
N PHE A 86 -9.98 6.42 4.90
CA PHE A 86 -10.15 5.90 3.55
C PHE A 86 -10.37 4.38 3.56
N ASN A 87 -11.44 3.93 2.91
CA ASN A 87 -11.77 2.51 2.77
C ASN A 87 -12.62 2.22 1.52
N GLN A 88 -12.44 2.98 0.45
CA GLN A 88 -13.12 2.74 -0.83
C GLN A 88 -12.47 1.58 -1.58
N ASP A 89 -13.30 0.73 -2.21
CA ASP A 89 -12.81 -0.34 -3.07
C ASP A 89 -12.09 0.22 -4.30
N ILE A 90 -10.85 -0.22 -4.47
CA ILE A 90 -9.92 0.11 -5.57
C ILE A 90 -9.30 -1.16 -6.16
N SER A 91 -9.92 -2.33 -5.91
CA SER A 91 -9.45 -3.64 -6.38
C SER A 91 -9.34 -3.74 -7.90
N LYS A 92 -10.09 -2.90 -8.64
CA LYS A 92 -10.11 -2.84 -10.11
C LYS A 92 -8.98 -2.02 -10.73
N TRP A 93 -8.16 -1.32 -9.95
CA TRP A 93 -7.03 -0.56 -10.50
C TRP A 93 -5.97 -1.46 -11.13
N ASP A 94 -5.44 -1.03 -12.26
CA ASP A 94 -4.31 -1.66 -12.92
C ASP A 94 -3.01 -1.09 -12.36
N VAL A 95 -2.31 -1.91 -11.57
CA VAL A 95 -0.99 -1.56 -11.01
C VAL A 95 0.16 -2.27 -11.72
N SER A 96 -0.09 -2.91 -12.88
CA SER A 96 0.90 -3.73 -13.59
C SER A 96 2.14 -2.95 -14.03
N LYS A 97 2.05 -1.63 -14.25
CA LYS A 97 3.20 -0.76 -14.59
C LYS A 97 3.80 -0.02 -13.38
N VAL A 98 3.21 -0.16 -12.19
CA VAL A 98 3.67 0.56 -11.00
C VAL A 98 5.05 0.05 -10.58
N LYS A 99 5.99 0.98 -10.43
CA LYS A 99 7.36 0.75 -9.97
C LYS A 99 7.55 1.10 -8.51
N THR A 100 6.79 2.07 -7.98
CA THR A 100 6.93 2.57 -6.61
C THR A 100 5.57 2.74 -5.94
N MET A 101 5.38 2.08 -4.80
CA MET A 101 4.18 2.17 -3.95
C MET A 101 4.53 2.31 -2.46
N ASN A 102 5.75 2.76 -2.16
CA ASN A 102 6.22 2.95 -0.80
C ASN A 102 5.27 3.86 -0.02
N GLY A 103 4.88 3.40 1.16
CA GLY A 103 3.96 4.12 2.05
C GLY A 103 2.58 4.43 1.47
N MET A 104 2.15 3.79 0.38
CA MET A 104 0.88 4.10 -0.30
C MET A 104 -0.32 4.14 0.66
N PHE A 105 -0.42 3.20 1.61
CA PHE A 105 -1.47 3.13 2.64
C PHE A 105 -0.90 3.29 4.05
N LYS A 106 0.31 3.84 4.20
CA LYS A 106 0.90 4.00 5.52
C LYS A 106 0.01 4.91 6.37
N LYS A 107 -0.38 4.46 7.57
CA LYS A 107 -1.37 5.10 8.46
C LYS A 107 -2.82 5.18 7.92
N ALA A 108 -3.19 4.47 6.86
CA ALA A 108 -4.59 4.35 6.41
C ALA A 108 -5.36 3.39 7.32
N LYS A 109 -5.65 3.83 8.55
CA LYS A 109 -6.07 2.97 9.66
C LYS A 109 -7.32 2.12 9.37
N LYS A 110 -8.28 2.64 8.59
CA LYS A 110 -9.54 1.95 8.26
C LYS A 110 -9.49 1.11 6.98
N PHE A 111 -8.43 1.21 6.18
CA PHE A 111 -8.36 0.56 4.88
C PHE A 111 -8.32 -0.99 5.02
N ASN A 112 -9.24 -1.67 4.35
CA ASN A 112 -9.38 -3.13 4.38
C ASN A 112 -9.98 -3.72 3.09
N GLN A 113 -9.52 -3.22 1.93
CA GLN A 113 -10.07 -3.62 0.63
C GLN A 113 -9.23 -4.71 -0.06
N PRO A 114 -9.83 -5.55 -0.93
CA PRO A 114 -9.20 -6.75 -1.48
C PRO A 114 -8.21 -6.43 -2.61
N ILE A 115 -7.07 -5.85 -2.28
CA ILE A 115 -5.98 -5.50 -3.23
C ILE A 115 -5.00 -6.65 -3.49
N GLY A 116 -5.33 -7.87 -3.06
CA GLY A 116 -4.49 -9.05 -3.24
C GLY A 116 -4.35 -9.52 -4.69
N SER A 117 -5.28 -9.14 -5.58
CA SER A 117 -5.29 -9.50 -7.00
C SER A 117 -4.38 -8.63 -7.86
N TRP A 118 -3.81 -7.56 -7.30
CA TRP A 118 -2.96 -6.63 -8.01
C TRP A 118 -1.69 -7.29 -8.55
N ASN A 119 -1.35 -7.00 -9.81
CA ASN A 119 -0.09 -7.42 -10.42
C ASN A 119 1.06 -6.52 -9.97
N THR A 120 1.81 -6.95 -8.97
CA THR A 120 2.93 -6.16 -8.41
C THR A 120 4.29 -6.53 -9.00
N SER A 121 4.35 -7.29 -10.10
CA SER A 121 5.62 -7.82 -10.62
C SER A 121 6.64 -6.75 -11.01
N ASN A 122 6.20 -5.54 -11.38
CA ASN A 122 7.09 -4.45 -11.78
C ASN A 122 7.50 -3.53 -10.62
N VAL A 123 7.02 -3.81 -9.41
CA VAL A 123 7.26 -2.94 -8.27
C VAL A 123 8.66 -3.18 -7.70
N THR A 124 9.39 -2.09 -7.51
CA THR A 124 10.77 -2.10 -7.00
C THR A 124 10.90 -1.52 -5.59
N ASP A 125 9.90 -0.76 -5.13
CA ASP A 125 9.83 -0.22 -3.77
C ASP A 125 8.41 -0.32 -3.20
N MET A 126 8.28 -1.18 -2.18
CA MET A 126 7.07 -1.41 -1.38
C MET A 126 7.29 -1.03 0.10
N SER A 127 8.31 -0.23 0.40
CA SER A 127 8.68 0.05 1.79
C SER A 127 7.50 0.67 2.56
N GLY A 128 7.07 -0.02 3.61
CA GLY A 128 5.99 0.42 4.49
C GLY A 128 4.63 0.65 3.82
N THR A 129 4.33 0.01 2.68
CA THR A 129 3.07 0.20 1.93
C THR A 129 1.82 0.09 2.82
N LEU A 130 1.75 -0.90 3.70
CA LEU A 130 0.64 -1.12 4.65
C LEU A 130 1.00 -0.81 6.12
N TYR A 131 2.12 -0.10 6.36
CA TYR A 131 2.58 0.16 7.72
C TYR A 131 1.57 0.99 8.51
N TRP A 132 1.17 0.53 9.69
CA TRP A 132 0.10 1.13 10.52
C TRP A 132 -1.30 1.18 9.86
N ALA A 133 -1.56 0.38 8.83
CA ALA A 133 -2.91 0.14 8.30
C ALA A 133 -3.65 -0.92 9.15
N TYR A 134 -3.96 -0.59 10.41
CA TYR A 134 -4.37 -1.57 11.45
C TYR A 134 -5.58 -2.44 11.13
N LYS A 135 -6.51 -1.97 10.27
CA LYS A 135 -7.70 -2.74 9.91
C LYS A 135 -7.50 -3.66 8.70
N TYR A 136 -6.36 -3.60 8.02
CA TYR A 136 -6.11 -4.43 6.85
C TYR A 136 -5.94 -5.90 7.23
N LYS A 137 -6.81 -6.77 6.70
CA LYS A 137 -6.83 -8.22 6.98
C LYS A 137 -6.95 -9.08 5.72
N GLN A 138 -6.82 -8.48 4.53
CA GLN A 138 -6.99 -9.19 3.26
C GLN A 138 -5.73 -9.97 2.86
N ASN A 139 -5.89 -10.99 2.03
CA ASN A 139 -4.79 -11.82 1.55
C ASN A 139 -3.95 -11.07 0.48
N ILE A 140 -2.62 -11.03 0.66
CA ILE A 140 -1.65 -10.45 -0.28
C ILE A 140 -0.59 -11.44 -0.78
N SER A 141 -0.79 -12.74 -0.55
CA SER A 141 0.16 -13.80 -0.94
C SER A 141 0.46 -13.89 -2.44
N LYS A 142 -0.40 -13.29 -3.28
CA LYS A 142 -0.20 -13.21 -4.74
C LYS A 142 0.69 -12.05 -5.17
N TRP A 143 1.07 -11.15 -4.25
CA TRP A 143 2.00 -10.07 -4.58
C TRP A 143 3.37 -10.64 -4.92
N ASN A 144 3.84 -10.33 -6.12
CA ASN A 144 5.19 -10.62 -6.54
C ASN A 144 6.14 -9.55 -5.98
N VAL A 145 7.13 -10.00 -5.20
CA VAL A 145 8.17 -9.16 -4.56
C VAL A 145 9.56 -9.38 -5.13
N SER A 146 9.72 -10.15 -6.22
CA SER A 146 11.02 -10.54 -6.77
C SER A 146 11.88 -9.35 -7.21
N ASN A 147 11.24 -8.24 -7.60
CA ASN A 147 11.90 -7.03 -8.07
C ASN A 147 12.08 -5.96 -6.96
N VAL A 148 11.63 -6.22 -5.74
CA VAL A 148 11.75 -5.27 -4.62
C VAL A 148 13.20 -5.20 -4.15
N LYS A 149 13.78 -3.99 -4.15
CA LYS A 149 15.17 -3.80 -3.74
C LYS A 149 15.36 -4.12 -2.25
N LYS A 150 16.39 -4.89 -1.90
CA LYS A 150 16.71 -5.33 -0.53
C LYS A 150 16.68 -4.20 0.51
N ASN A 151 17.17 -3.00 0.18
CA ASN A 151 17.21 -1.86 1.13
C ASN A 151 15.83 -1.26 1.46
N SER A 152 14.78 -1.59 0.69
CA SER A 152 13.40 -1.22 1.00
C SER A 152 12.76 -2.12 2.06
N ILE A 153 13.37 -3.27 2.37
CA ILE A 153 12.85 -4.27 3.32
C ILE A 153 13.31 -3.97 4.76
N TYR A 154 14.53 -3.42 4.93
CA TYR A 154 15.20 -3.23 6.23
C TYR A 154 14.82 -1.96 7.02
N ARG A 155 13.89 -1.13 6.54
CA ARG A 155 13.39 0.03 7.32
C ARG A 155 12.34 -0.37 8.38
N HIS A 156 12.47 -1.55 8.97
CA HIS A 156 11.70 -1.98 10.14
C HIS A 156 12.51 -1.63 11.40
N ASN A 157 12.28 -0.43 11.95
CA ASN A 157 12.71 -0.14 13.31
C ASN A 157 11.79 -0.87 14.29
N VAL A 158 12.42 -1.74 15.06
CA VAL A 158 11.92 -2.58 16.15
C VAL A 158 11.36 -1.70 17.27
N TYR A 159 10.05 -1.42 17.31
CA TYR A 159 9.32 -1.04 18.54
C TYR A 159 7.82 -1.30 18.37
N ASP A 160 7.39 -2.55 18.41
CA ASP A 160 6.11 -2.88 19.04
C ASP A 160 6.02 -4.38 19.36
N THR A 161 6.04 -4.68 20.65
CA THR A 161 6.05 -6.02 21.22
C THR A 161 4.66 -6.61 21.17
N ASN A 162 4.31 -7.34 20.10
CA ASN A 162 3.32 -8.42 20.10
C ASN A 162 3.45 -9.30 18.84
N TRP A 163 4.45 -10.18 18.91
CA TRP A 163 4.90 -11.08 17.85
C TRP A 163 4.03 -12.33 17.73
N ILE A 164 2.96 -12.31 16.92
CA ILE A 164 2.41 -13.51 16.24
C ILE A 164 1.98 -13.22 14.78
N LEU A 165 1.84 -11.96 14.35
CA LEU A 165 1.37 -11.64 12.97
C LEU A 165 2.48 -11.18 12.00
N ASP A 166 3.66 -10.79 12.49
CA ASP A 166 4.76 -10.37 11.61
C ASP A 166 5.58 -11.53 11.03
N TYR A 167 5.32 -12.78 11.43
CA TYR A 167 5.93 -13.93 10.78
C TYR A 167 5.33 -14.22 9.40
N TYR A 168 4.11 -13.75 9.10
CA TYR A 168 3.45 -14.06 7.81
C TYR A 168 3.85 -13.13 6.66
N VAL A 169 4.38 -11.94 6.96
CA VAL A 169 4.96 -11.06 5.93
C VAL A 169 6.47 -11.29 5.82
N CYS A 170 7.13 -11.76 6.89
CA CYS A 170 8.58 -12.00 6.91
C CYS A 170 8.99 -13.41 6.45
N THR A 171 8.10 -14.42 6.44
CA THR A 171 8.45 -15.74 5.88
C THR A 171 8.40 -15.80 4.36
N PHE A 172 7.72 -14.90 3.67
CA PHE A 172 7.68 -14.93 2.21
C PHE A 172 9.02 -14.59 1.55
N CYS A 173 9.96 -13.97 2.29
CA CYS A 173 11.32 -13.70 1.82
C CYS A 173 12.34 -14.80 2.15
N LEU A 174 11.98 -15.82 2.94
CA LEU A 174 12.89 -16.91 3.33
C LEU A 174 12.58 -18.26 2.65
N VAL A 175 11.50 -18.38 1.87
CA VAL A 175 11.11 -19.67 1.25
C VAL A 175 12.07 -20.13 0.14
N ASN A 176 13.02 -19.30 -0.30
CA ASN A 176 14.00 -19.72 -1.31
C ASN A 176 15.25 -20.42 -0.74
N PHE A 177 15.35 -20.69 0.58
CA PHE A 177 16.54 -21.32 1.16
C PHE A 177 16.31 -22.48 2.15
N ILE A 178 15.08 -22.95 2.36
CA ILE A 178 14.86 -24.14 3.20
C ILE A 178 13.95 -25.13 2.46
N SER A 179 14.41 -26.37 2.37
CA SER A 179 13.72 -27.44 1.63
C SER A 179 12.30 -27.71 2.20
N PRO A 180 11.38 -28.24 1.37
CA PRO A 180 9.96 -28.45 1.75
C PRO A 180 9.73 -29.34 2.99
N LEU A 181 10.73 -30.14 3.40
CA LEU A 181 10.63 -31.06 4.53
C LEU A 181 10.64 -30.36 5.90
N VAL A 182 11.35 -29.24 6.04
CA VAL A 182 11.40 -28.48 7.30
C VAL A 182 10.10 -27.71 7.54
N PHE A 183 9.40 -27.34 6.46
CA PHE A 183 8.15 -26.60 6.47
C PHE A 183 7.00 -27.37 7.14
N ASN A 184 6.89 -28.68 6.88
CA ASN A 184 5.81 -29.50 7.44
C ASN A 184 6.01 -29.89 8.92
N PHE A 185 7.25 -29.89 9.41
CA PHE A 185 7.53 -30.24 10.82
C PHE A 185 7.23 -29.05 11.76
N GLY A 186 7.52 -27.82 11.33
CA GLY A 186 7.31 -26.61 12.14
C GLY A 186 5.83 -26.26 12.35
N ILE A 187 5.01 -26.35 11.30
CA ILE A 187 3.58 -25.98 11.36
C ILE A 187 2.79 -26.94 12.27
N ASN A 188 3.06 -28.24 12.20
CA ASN A 188 2.37 -29.24 13.00
C ASN A 188 2.66 -29.13 14.50
N ASN A 189 3.87 -28.74 14.87
CA ASN A 189 4.24 -28.55 16.28
C ASN A 189 3.68 -27.23 16.85
N LEU A 190 3.67 -26.15 16.06
CA LEU A 190 3.09 -24.86 16.47
C LEU A 190 1.56 -24.94 16.67
N TRP A 191 0.86 -25.69 15.82
CA TRP A 191 -0.58 -25.95 16.01
C TRP A 191 -0.86 -26.77 17.28
N LYS A 192 -0.04 -27.80 17.56
CA LYS A 192 -0.16 -28.61 18.79
C LYS A 192 0.14 -27.81 20.07
N MET A 193 1.07 -26.85 20.03
CA MET A 193 1.39 -26.01 21.19
C MET A 193 0.30 -24.96 21.48
N LYS A 194 -0.35 -24.42 20.43
CA LYS A 194 -1.48 -23.49 20.58
C LYS A 194 -2.72 -24.15 21.20
N GLN A 195 -3.00 -25.41 20.88
CA GLN A 195 -4.11 -26.14 21.52
C GLN A 195 -3.85 -26.52 22.98
N LYS A 196 -2.58 -26.48 23.44
CA LYS A 196 -2.19 -26.87 24.81
C LYS A 196 -2.00 -25.70 25.79
N GLY A 197 -2.32 -24.46 25.41
CA GLY A 197 -2.46 -23.33 26.36
C GLY A 197 -1.19 -22.90 27.10
N PHE A 198 0.01 -23.03 26.52
CA PHE A 198 1.24 -22.60 27.18
C PHE A 198 1.46 -21.07 27.13
N LEU A 199 1.56 -20.44 28.30
CA LEU A 199 1.98 -19.04 28.49
C LEU A 199 3.51 -18.92 28.42
N TRP A 200 4.00 -18.08 27.52
CA TRP A 200 5.44 -17.86 27.35
C TRP A 200 6.00 -16.91 28.43
N LYS A 201 6.74 -17.45 29.40
CA LYS A 201 7.66 -16.64 30.23
C LYS A 201 8.97 -16.45 29.47
N LYS A 202 9.39 -15.18 29.40
CA LYS A 202 10.71 -14.64 29.03
C LYS A 202 11.86 -15.66 29.15
N ILE A 203 12.62 -15.86 28.07
CA ILE A 203 14.09 -16.00 28.15
C ILE A 203 14.69 -15.32 26.91
N PHE A 204 15.34 -14.18 27.11
CA PHE A 204 16.43 -13.69 26.26
C PHE A 204 17.67 -14.51 26.62
N TYR A 205 18.44 -14.98 25.64
CA TYR A 205 19.90 -14.93 25.66
C TYR A 205 20.44 -15.25 24.26
N PHE A 206 21.20 -14.26 23.76
CA PHE A 206 22.04 -14.17 22.55
C PHE A 206 21.39 -14.33 21.18
#